data_AF-A0A0G4PS51-F1
#
_entry.id   AF-A0A0G4PS51-F1
#
_cell.length_a   1.000
_cell.length_b   1.000
_cell.length_c   1.000
_cell.angle_alpha   90.00
_cell.angle_beta   90.00
_cell.angle_gamma   90.00
#
_symmetry.space_group_name_H-M   'P 1'
#
loop_
_entity.id
_entity.type
_entity.pdbx_description
1 polymer ?
#
loop_
_entity_poly.entity_id
_entity_poly.type
_entity_poly.pdbx_seq_one_letter_code
_entity_poly.pdbx_strand_id
1 'polypeptide(L)'
;MPMGKPLARFALVEEAEMSYVVLMFHHALYDGSSIPLLMQQVKAAYQGRTVRVEPFTGFIRYCLSLDTDAAQRFWASEFSNLKAVPFPDPRNTTTSSKIEERITVKKEITIPPLAHANITLVNIIQLA
;
A
#
# COMPACT_ATOMS: atom_id res chain seq x y z
N MET A 1 13.84 -6.20 8.22
CA MET A 1 15.17 -5.77 7.75
C MET A 1 15.95 -5.21 8.94
N PRO A 2 17.24 -5.52 9.15
CA PRO A 2 18.04 -4.90 10.22
C PRO A 2 18.23 -3.40 9.95
N MET A 3 18.37 -2.60 11.02
CA MET A 3 18.54 -1.14 10.93
C MET A 3 19.79 -0.76 10.10
N GLY A 4 19.72 0.34 9.35
CA GLY A 4 20.87 0.91 8.62
C GLY A 4 21.19 0.28 7.26
N LYS A 5 20.34 -0.60 6.72
CA LYS A 5 20.49 -1.13 5.34
C LYS A 5 19.73 -0.28 4.31
N PRO A 6 20.14 -0.30 3.02
CA PRO A 6 19.37 0.34 1.96
C PRO A 6 17.93 -0.18 1.92
N LEU A 7 16.99 0.76 1.86
CA LEU A 7 15.55 0.49 1.79
C LEU A 7 15.07 0.19 0.36
N ALA A 8 15.95 0.31 -0.63
CA ALA A 8 15.74 -0.05 -2.02
C ALA A 8 16.89 -0.95 -2.50
N ARG A 9 16.56 -2.00 -3.25
CA ARG A 9 17.51 -2.91 -3.90
C ARG A 9 17.01 -3.26 -5.29
N PHE A 10 17.94 -3.48 -6.20
CA PHE A 10 17.66 -3.93 -7.55
C PHE A 10 18.61 -5.06 -7.93
N ALA A 11 18.16 -5.96 -8.79
CA ALA A 11 18.98 -7.00 -9.39
C ALA A 11 18.57 -7.18 -10.86
N LEU A 12 19.54 -7.39 -11.74
CA LEU A 12 19.30 -7.90 -13.08
C LEU A 12 19.47 -9.42 -13.00
N VAL A 13 18.43 -10.14 -13.42
CA VAL A 13 18.43 -11.60 -13.52
C VAL A 13 18.42 -11.92 -15.00
N GLU A 14 19.43 -12.65 -15.45
CA GLU A 14 19.58 -13.07 -16.83
C GLU A 14 19.31 -14.58 -16.93
N GLU A 15 18.35 -14.95 -17.75
CA GLU A 15 18.03 -16.32 -18.12
C GLU A 15 18.29 -16.52 -19.62
N ALA A 16 18.27 -17.77 -20.10
CA ALA A 16 18.68 -18.12 -21.45
C ALA A 16 17.90 -17.38 -22.56
N GLU A 17 16.63 -17.02 -22.32
CA GLU A 17 15.76 -16.36 -23.31
C GLU A 17 15.25 -14.98 -22.86
N MET A 18 15.41 -14.62 -21.59
CA MET A 18 14.80 -13.42 -21.01
C MET A 18 15.67 -12.81 -19.92
N SER A 19 15.57 -11.49 -19.75
CA SER A 19 16.20 -10.78 -18.65
C SER A 19 15.15 -9.99 -17.88
N TYR A 20 15.23 -10.04 -16.55
CA TYR A 20 14.29 -9.38 -15.65
C TYR A 20 15.03 -8.45 -14.70
N VAL A 21 14.46 -7.28 -14.45
CA VAL A 21 14.89 -6.42 -13.36
C VAL A 21 13.99 -6.68 -12.16
N VAL A 22 14.58 -7.18 -11.08
CA VAL A 22 13.89 -7.35 -9.80
C VAL A 22 14.09 -6.08 -8.98
N LEU A 23 12.99 -5.44 -8.58
CA LEU A 23 12.99 -4.27 -7.71
C LEU A 23 12.39 -4.64 -6.36
N MET A 24 13.13 -4.37 -5.30
CA MET A 24 12.69 -4.57 -3.92
C MET A 24 12.77 -3.25 -3.17
N PHE A 25 11.61 -2.77 -2.73
CA PHE A 25 11.48 -1.53 -1.97
C PHE A 25 10.84 -1.82 -0.61
N HIS A 26 11.29 -1.10 0.41
CA HIS A 26 10.57 -1.04 1.68
C HIS A 26 9.32 -0.17 1.52
N HIS A 27 8.17 -0.58 2.06
CA HIS A 27 6.89 0.13 1.91
C HIS A 27 6.89 1.55 2.52
N ALA A 28 7.90 1.90 3.33
CA ALA A 28 8.10 3.27 3.81
C ALA A 28 8.57 4.24 2.72
N LEU A 29 9.06 3.74 1.57
CA LEU A 29 9.52 4.56 0.45
C LEU A 29 8.43 4.83 -0.59
N TYR A 30 7.35 4.05 -0.59
CA TYR A 30 6.34 4.09 -1.64
C TYR A 30 4.97 3.66 -1.10
N ASP A 31 3.92 4.19 -1.71
CA ASP A 31 2.54 3.76 -1.56
C ASP A 31 1.96 3.32 -2.93
N GLY A 32 0.67 2.95 -2.96
CA GLY A 32 0.01 2.53 -4.19
C GLY A 32 -0.04 3.62 -5.27
N SER A 33 -0.06 4.90 -4.90
CA SER A 33 -0.14 6.02 -5.83
C SER A 33 1.23 6.42 -6.41
N SER A 34 2.31 6.16 -5.67
CA SER A 34 3.68 6.51 -6.06
C SER A 34 4.31 5.52 -7.06
N ILE A 35 3.93 4.24 -7.03
CA ILE A 35 4.52 3.21 -7.91
C ILE A 35 4.34 3.53 -9.41
N PRO A 36 3.16 3.92 -9.90
CA PRO A 36 3.00 4.29 -11.31
C PRO A 36 3.90 5.47 -11.72
N LEU A 37 4.06 6.46 -10.84
CA LEU A 37 4.93 7.61 -11.08
C LEU A 37 6.40 7.20 -11.14
N LEU A 38 6.83 6.33 -10.22
CA LEU A 38 8.17 5.76 -10.22
C LEU A 38 8.45 5.00 -11.52
N MET A 39 7.52 4.15 -11.97
CA MET A 39 7.66 3.40 -13.23
C MET A 39 7.70 4.32 -14.45
N GLN A 40 6.94 5.42 -14.45
CA GLN A 40 7.01 6.44 -15.50
C GLN A 40 8.39 7.10 -15.55
N GLN A 41 8.96 7.44 -14.39
CA GLN A 41 10.30 8.01 -14.28
C GLN A 41 11.38 7.02 -14.74
N VAL A 42 11.30 5.75 -14.33
CA VAL A 42 12.21 4.68 -14.79
C VAL A 42 12.16 4.55 -16.31
N LYS A 43 10.95 4.51 -16.90
CA LYS A 43 10.78 4.46 -18.36
C LYS A 43 11.38 5.67 -19.06
N ALA A 44 11.18 6.87 -18.52
CA ALA A 44 11.74 8.09 -19.10
C ALA A 44 13.27 8.09 -19.04
N ALA A 45 13.85 7.69 -17.91
CA ALA A 45 15.30 7.55 -17.74
C ALA A 45 15.87 6.49 -18.71
N TYR A 46 15.19 5.36 -18.86
CA TYR A 46 15.58 4.31 -19.81
C TYR A 46 15.58 4.79 -21.27
N GLN A 47 14.68 5.74 -21.61
CA GLN A 47 14.62 6.39 -22.92
C GLN A 47 15.61 7.56 -23.08
N GLY A 48 16.54 7.76 -22.15
CA GLY A 48 17.53 8.84 -22.18
C GLY A 48 16.95 10.23 -21.88
N ARG A 49 15.72 10.32 -21.34
CA ARG A 49 15.12 11.60 -20.97
C ARG A 49 15.61 12.03 -19.59
N THR A 50 15.74 13.34 -19.39
CA THR A 50 16.06 13.89 -18.07
C THR A 50 14.87 13.67 -17.12
N VAL A 51 15.13 13.05 -15.97
CA VAL A 51 14.16 12.89 -14.89
C VAL A 51 14.49 13.87 -13.78
N ARG A 52 13.51 14.69 -13.40
CA ARG A 52 13.64 15.61 -12.28
C ARG A 52 13.22 14.90 -11.00
N VAL A 53 14.13 14.83 -10.02
CA VAL A 53 13.87 14.26 -8.70
C VAL A 53 13.61 15.40 -7.73
N GLU A 54 12.42 15.42 -7.14
CA GLU A 54 12.06 16.41 -6.13
C GLU A 54 12.27 15.84 -4.72
N PRO A 55 12.94 16.56 -3.81
CA PRO A 55 13.08 16.13 -2.44
C PRO A 55 11.72 16.02 -1.72
N PHE A 56 11.42 14.85 -1.15
CA PHE A 56 10.22 14.64 -0.34
C PHE A 56 10.22 15.45 0.98
N THR A 57 11.35 16.06 1.34
CA THR A 57 11.52 16.86 2.56
C THR A 57 10.58 18.06 2.64
N GLY A 58 10.18 18.64 1.50
CA GLY A 58 9.21 19.74 1.48
C GLY A 58 7.84 19.30 2.01
N PHE A 59 7.37 18.13 1.56
CA PHE A 59 6.13 17.54 2.04
C PHE A 59 6.22 17.14 3.51
N ILE A 60 7.36 16.59 3.96
CA ILE A 60 7.58 16.29 5.38
C ILE A 60 7.43 17.57 6.23
N ARG A 61 8.06 18.68 5.83
CA ARG A 61 7.94 19.96 6.54
C ARG A 61 6.50 20.44 6.60
N TYR A 62 5.76 20.32 5.50
CA TYR A 62 4.34 20.65 5.45
C TYR A 62 3.55 19.81 6.45
N CYS A 63 3.69 18.48 6.44
CA CYS A 63 3.00 17.60 7.40
C CYS A 63 3.31 17.95 8.85
N LEU A 64 4.58 18.27 9.17
CA LEU A 64 5.00 18.68 10.50
C LEU A 64 4.47 20.07 10.92
N SER A 65 4.02 20.88 9.96
CA SER A 65 3.43 22.20 10.24
C SER A 65 1.93 22.17 10.48
N LEU A 66 1.28 21.02 10.29
CA LEU A 66 -0.16 20.86 10.50
C LEU A 66 -0.53 20.88 11.99
N ASP A 67 -1.73 21.39 12.30
CA ASP A 67 -2.29 21.37 13.65
C ASP A 67 -2.71 19.94 14.03
N THR A 68 -1.82 19.23 14.72
CA THR A 68 -2.06 17.87 15.21
C THR A 68 -3.15 17.82 16.27
N ASP A 69 -3.32 18.89 17.06
CA ASP A 69 -4.32 18.93 18.12
C ASP A 69 -5.73 19.06 17.54
N ALA A 70 -5.90 19.85 16.48
CA ALA A 70 -7.16 19.92 15.74
C ALA A 70 -7.52 18.57 15.11
N ALA A 71 -6.55 17.90 14.47
CA ALA A 71 -6.76 16.57 13.91
C ALA A 71 -7.14 15.55 14.99
N GLN A 72 -6.46 15.59 16.15
CA GLN A 72 -6.76 14.71 17.27
C GLN A 72 -8.16 14.95 17.83
N ARG A 73 -8.56 16.22 18.03
CA ARG A 73 -9.92 16.55 18.49
C ARG A 73 -10.98 16.03 17.53
N PHE A 74 -10.78 16.20 16.23
CA PHE A 74 -11.68 15.71 15.19
C PHE A 74 -11.82 14.18 15.25
N TRP A 75 -10.71 13.44 15.17
CA TRP A 75 -10.80 11.97 15.19
C TRP A 75 -11.31 11.42 16.51
N ALA A 76 -11.02 12.07 17.64
CA ALA A 76 -11.59 11.70 18.94
C ALA A 76 -13.12 11.85 18.96
N SER A 77 -13.68 12.90 18.34
CA SER A 77 -15.14 13.05 18.25
C SER A 77 -15.76 12.01 17.34
N GLU A 78 -15.19 11.78 16.15
CA GLU A 78 -15.67 10.80 15.17
C GLU A 78 -15.70 9.38 15.76
N PHE A 79 -14.71 9.02 16.59
CA PHE A 79 -14.61 7.69 17.18
C PHE A 79 -15.19 7.56 18.59
N SER A 80 -15.79 8.61 19.15
CA SER A 80 -16.24 8.66 20.56
C SER A 80 -17.20 7.55 20.98
N ASN A 81 -17.91 6.93 20.03
CA ASN A 81 -18.84 5.81 20.27
C ASN A 81 -18.67 4.68 19.25
N LEU A 82 -17.49 4.55 18.63
CA LEU A 82 -17.24 3.54 17.62
C LEU A 82 -17.36 2.12 18.23
N LYS A 83 -18.36 1.36 17.78
CA LYS A 83 -18.48 -0.08 18.06
C LYS A 83 -18.00 -0.87 16.85
N ALA A 84 -16.69 -0.93 16.67
CA ALA A 84 -16.09 -1.77 15.63
C ALA A 84 -16.11 -3.24 16.07
N VAL A 85 -16.66 -4.11 15.24
CA VAL A 85 -16.50 -5.56 15.40
C VAL A 85 -15.22 -5.95 14.68
N PRO A 86 -14.17 -6.40 15.37
CA PRO A 86 -12.94 -6.84 14.71
C PRO A 86 -13.25 -8.06 13.84
N PHE A 87 -12.74 -8.05 12.60
CA PHE A 87 -12.80 -9.17 11.68
C PHE A 87 -11.38 -9.65 11.32
N PRO A 88 -11.10 -10.96 11.35
CA PRO A 88 -11.96 -12.02 11.87
C PRO A 88 -12.18 -11.90 13.39
N ASP A 89 -13.30 -12.42 13.91
CA ASP A 89 -13.59 -12.35 15.35
C ASP A 89 -12.49 -13.11 16.11
N PRO A 90 -11.67 -12.42 16.95
CA PRO A 90 -10.56 -13.05 17.66
C PRO A 90 -11.02 -14.05 18.71
N ARG A 91 -12.31 -14.09 19.07
CA ARG A 91 -12.88 -15.12 19.96
C ARG A 91 -13.23 -16.40 19.22
N ASN A 92 -13.29 -16.35 17.89
CA ASN A 92 -13.56 -17.50 17.02
C ASN A 92 -12.25 -18.12 16.48
N THR A 93 -11.08 -17.62 16.90
CA THR A 93 -9.80 -18.32 16.68
C THR A 93 -9.70 -19.45 17.69
N THR A 94 -10.39 -20.56 17.40
CA THR A 94 -10.20 -21.81 18.12
C THR A 94 -8.74 -22.20 18.00
N THR A 95 -8.05 -22.27 19.14
CA THR A 95 -6.71 -22.82 19.28
C THR A 95 -6.63 -24.15 18.55
N SER A 96 -5.98 -24.16 17.40
CA SER A 96 -5.49 -25.39 16.78
C SER A 96 -4.02 -25.19 16.47
N SER A 97 -3.18 -25.67 17.39
CA SER A 97 -1.80 -26.02 17.08
C SER A 97 -1.79 -27.23 16.14
N LYS A 98 -2.31 -27.07 14.93
CA LYS A 98 -2.17 -28.02 13.83
C LYS A 98 -2.02 -27.19 12.57
N ILE A 99 -0.81 -27.23 12.04
CA ILE A 99 -0.39 -26.94 10.66
C ILE A 99 -1.49 -26.23 9.86
N GLU A 100 -1.30 -24.92 9.65
CA GLU A 100 -2.14 -24.07 8.82
C GLU A 100 -2.36 -24.72 7.45
N GLU A 101 -3.45 -25.47 7.29
CA GLU A 101 -3.98 -25.78 5.99
C GLU A 101 -4.35 -24.44 5.35
N ARG A 102 -3.63 -24.08 4.28
CA ARG A 102 -3.90 -22.87 3.51
C ARG A 102 -5.25 -23.02 2.82
N ILE A 103 -6.33 -22.68 3.52
CA ILE A 103 -7.67 -22.63 2.94
C ILE A 103 -7.70 -21.44 1.98
N THR A 104 -7.70 -21.73 0.68
CA THR A 104 -7.87 -20.71 -0.34
C THR A 104 -9.36 -20.55 -0.62
N VAL A 105 -9.99 -19.55 -0.01
CA VAL A 105 -11.35 -19.15 -0.37
C VAL A 105 -11.27 -18.25 -1.60
N LYS A 106 -11.77 -18.73 -2.74
CA LYS A 106 -11.95 -17.91 -3.95
C LYS A 106 -13.39 -17.45 -4.01
N LYS A 107 -13.60 -16.14 -3.93
CA LYS A 107 -14.87 -15.49 -4.22
C LYS A 107 -14.68 -14.59 -5.44
N GLU A 108 -15.36 -14.91 -6.52
CA GLU A 108 -15.37 -14.09 -7.72
C GLU A 108 -16.52 -13.08 -7.59
N ILE A 109 -16.20 -11.80 -7.70
CA ILE A 109 -17.18 -10.71 -7.52
C ILE A 109 -17.20 -9.91 -8.82
N THR A 110 -18.36 -9.83 -9.45
CA THR A 110 -18.56 -9.00 -10.63
C THR A 110 -18.68 -7.54 -10.19
N ILE A 111 -17.66 -6.74 -10.51
CA ILE A 111 -17.64 -5.30 -10.19
C ILE A 111 -18.46 -4.57 -11.28
N PRO A 112 -19.56 -3.87 -10.93
CA PRO A 112 -20.29 -3.07 -11.90
C PRO A 112 -19.44 -1.88 -12.39
N PRO A 113 -19.69 -1.34 -13.60
CA PRO A 113 -18.97 -0.17 -14.09
C PRO A 113 -19.07 0.99 -13.10
N LEU A 114 -17.94 1.38 -12.52
CA LEU A 114 -17.78 2.42 -11.49
C LEU A 114 -18.06 3.85 -11.99
N ALA A 115 -18.75 4.01 -13.12
CA ALA A 115 -18.81 5.26 -13.86
C ALA A 115 -19.59 6.38 -13.17
N HIS A 116 -20.37 6.12 -12.11
CA HIS A 116 -21.29 7.13 -11.56
C HIS A 116 -21.51 7.09 -10.04
N ALA A 117 -20.75 6.33 -9.26
CA ALA A 117 -20.93 6.27 -7.82
C ALA A 117 -19.62 6.61 -7.08
N ASN A 118 -19.69 7.42 -6.02
CA ASN A 118 -18.60 7.68 -5.06
C ASN A 118 -18.27 6.42 -4.23
N ILE A 119 -18.15 5.28 -4.89
CA ILE A 119 -17.90 3.97 -4.28
C ILE A 119 -16.52 3.55 -4.76
N THR A 120 -15.60 3.33 -3.82
CA THR A 120 -14.26 2.82 -4.14
C THR A 120 -14.29 1.30 -4.23
N LEU A 121 -13.29 0.71 -4.89
CA LEU A 121 -13.09 -0.75 -4.90
C LEU A 121 -13.03 -1.33 -3.47
N VAL A 122 -12.43 -0.58 -2.53
CA VAL A 122 -12.34 -0.96 -1.12
C VAL A 122 -13.73 -1.10 -0.49
N ASN A 123 -14.65 -0.18 -0.79
CA ASN A 123 -16.02 -0.25 -0.28
C ASN A 123 -16.79 -1.46 -0.85
N ILE A 124 -16.53 -1.84 -2.10
CA ILE A 124 -17.13 -3.03 -2.73
C ILE A 124 -16.61 -4.31 -2.06
N ILE A 125 -15.31 -4.40 -1.79
CA ILE A 125 -14.69 -5.56 -1.14
C ILE A 125 -15.16 -5.70 0.32
N GLN A 126 -15.38 -4.60 1.04
CA GLN A 126 -15.87 -4.65 2.42
C GLN A 126 -17.32 -5.14 2.55
N LEU A 127 -18.16 -4.89 1.54
CA LEU A 127 -19.58 -5.29 1.55
C LEU A 127 -19.82 -6.72 1.04
N ALA A 128 -18.83 -7.33 0.36
CA ALA A 128 -18.93 -8.66 -0.23
C ALA A 128 -18.48 -9.75 0.74
#